data_AF-A0A8T4JC92-F1
#
_entry.id   AF-A0A8T4JC92-F1
#
_cell.length_a   1.000
_cell.length_b   1.000
_cell.length_c   1.000
_cell.angle_alpha   90.00
_cell.angle_beta   90.00
_cell.angle_gamma   90.00
#
_symmetry.space_group_name_H-M   'P 1'
#
loop_
_entity.id
_entity.type
_entity.pdbx_description
1 polymer ?
#
loop_
_entity_poly.entity_id
_entity_poly.type
_entity_poly.pdbx_seq_one_letter_code
_entity_poly.pdbx_strand_id
1 'polypeptide(L)'
;MEELKRLLISLVQYESISGTAGEVALAKYMHDVLKDRSYFQKNPEYLKLHPMEDGRYFLTALVKKEKKSNTVLLLSHFDVVDTADYGEFKHMACKVPELMDLLNDKKELLPE
;
A
#
# COMPACT_ATOMS: atom_id res chain seq x y z
N MET A 1 -17.14 4.38 3.62
CA MET A 1 -16.20 4.06 4.71
C MET A 1 -15.68 2.63 4.61
N GLU A 2 -16.56 1.63 4.44
CA GLU A 2 -16.11 0.22 4.39
C GLU A 2 -15.17 -0.14 3.23
N GLU A 3 -15.35 0.41 2.02
CA GLU A 3 -14.40 0.15 0.92
C GLU A 3 -13.01 0.70 1.22
N LEU A 4 -12.93 1.91 1.77
CA LEU A 4 -11.67 2.54 2.17
C LEU A 4 -10.96 1.72 3.25
N LYS A 5 -11.71 1.27 4.28
CA LYS A 5 -11.17 0.42 5.34
C LYS A 5 -10.63 -0.90 4.79
N ARG A 6 -11.37 -1.57 3.91
CA ARG A 6 -10.91 -2.82 3.27
C ARG A 6 -9.66 -2.60 2.41
N LEU A 7 -9.63 -1.52 1.62
CA LEU A 7 -8.45 -1.19 0.82
C LEU A 7 -7.24 -0.95 1.73
N LEU A 8 -7.39 -0.15 2.79
CA LEU A 8 -6.33 0.11 3.75
C LEU A 8 -5.78 -1.20 4.36
N ILE A 9 -6.65 -2.06 4.88
CA ILE A 9 -6.25 -3.36 5.44
C ILE A 9 -5.50 -4.19 4.39
N SER A 10 -6.00 -4.22 3.14
CA SER A 10 -5.38 -4.99 2.07
C SER A 10 -4.01 -4.47 1.61
N LEU A 11 -3.71 -3.19 1.87
CA LEU A 11 -2.40 -2.60 1.61
C LEU A 11 -1.44 -2.89 2.77
N VAL A 12 -1.90 -2.68 4.01
CA VAL A 12 -1.09 -2.85 5.23
C VAL A 12 -0.69 -4.31 5.48
N GLN A 13 -1.46 -5.28 4.98
CA GLN A 13 -1.10 -6.71 5.09
C GLN A 13 0.20 -7.08 4.35
N TYR A 14 0.68 -6.23 3.44
CA TYR A 14 2.00 -6.39 2.84
C TYR A 14 3.04 -5.79 3.76
N GLU A 15 3.98 -6.60 4.23
CA GLU A 15 5.17 -6.16 4.96
C GLU A 15 6.13 -5.46 4.00
N SER A 16 5.78 -4.25 3.54
CA SER A 16 6.53 -3.47 2.54
C SER A 16 7.80 -2.83 3.09
N ILE A 17 8.55 -3.57 3.90
CA ILE A 17 9.81 -3.10 4.49
C ILE A 17 10.79 -2.77 3.36
N SER A 18 11.41 -1.59 3.42
CA SER A 18 12.33 -1.11 2.38
C SER A 18 13.42 -2.14 2.06
N GLY A 19 13.65 -2.42 0.79
CA GLY A 19 14.66 -3.36 0.30
C GLY A 19 14.27 -4.84 0.42
N THR A 20 13.03 -5.14 0.82
CA THR A 20 12.55 -6.53 0.94
C THR A 20 11.65 -6.93 -0.22
N ALA A 21 11.39 -8.24 -0.34
CA ALA A 21 10.42 -8.76 -1.30
C ALA A 21 8.99 -8.22 -1.07
N GLY A 22 8.66 -7.80 0.15
CA GLY A 22 7.36 -7.21 0.46
C GLY A 22 7.14 -5.86 -0.21
N GLU A 23 8.18 -5.03 -0.33
CA GLU A 23 8.13 -3.75 -1.06
C GLU A 23 7.76 -3.99 -2.55
N VAL A 24 8.41 -4.97 -3.18
CA VAL A 24 8.14 -5.37 -4.57
C VAL A 24 6.73 -5.94 -4.71
N ALA A 25 6.28 -6.75 -3.75
CA ALA A 25 4.95 -7.35 -3.77
C ALA A 25 3.85 -6.28 -3.67
N LEU A 26 4.00 -5.29 -2.79
CA LEU A 26 3.04 -4.20 -2.65
C LEU A 26 2.95 -3.35 -3.93
N ALA A 27 4.08 -3.05 -4.57
CA ALA A 27 4.09 -2.30 -5.84
C ALA A 27 3.27 -3.00 -6.94
N LYS A 28 3.41 -4.33 -7.05
CA LYS A 28 2.64 -5.17 -7.99
C LYS A 28 1.17 -5.23 -7.62
N TYR A 29 0.85 -5.39 -6.33
CA TYR A 29 -0.53 -5.39 -5.86
C TYR A 29 -1.25 -4.06 -6.13
N MET A 30 -0.59 -2.92 -5.87
CA MET A 30 -1.14 -1.59 -6.17
C MET A 30 -1.40 -1.41 -7.67
N HIS A 31 -0.50 -1.91 -8.52
CA HIS A 31 -0.72 -1.92 -9.96
C HIS A 31 -2.00 -2.69 -10.31
N ASP A 32 -2.19 -3.90 -9.77
CA ASP A 32 -3.37 -4.72 -10.07
C ASP A 32 -4.67 -4.09 -9.56
N VAL A 33 -4.67 -3.51 -8.35
CA VAL A 33 -5.81 -2.76 -7.79
C VAL A 33 -6.22 -1.59 -8.69
N LEU A 34 -5.25 -0.87 -9.27
CA LEU A 34 -5.53 0.22 -10.20
C LEU A 34 -5.96 -0.29 -11.57
N LYS A 35 -5.33 -1.35 -12.07
CA LYS A 35 -5.64 -1.98 -13.36
C LYS A 35 -7.10 -2.42 -13.46
N ASP A 36 -7.68 -2.87 -12.34
CA ASP A 36 -9.09 -3.27 -12.26
C ASP A 36 -10.08 -2.10 -12.29
N ARG A 37 -9.62 -0.85 -12.16
CA ARG A 37 -10.49 0.33 -12.27
C ARG A 37 -10.85 0.57 -13.74
N SER A 38 -12.13 0.85 -13.98
CA SER A 38 -12.70 1.04 -15.33
C SER A 38 -11.96 2.07 -16.19
N TYR A 39 -11.33 3.07 -15.58
CA TYR A 39 -10.51 4.04 -16.29
C TYR A 39 -9.24 3.41 -16.88
N PHE A 40 -8.49 2.63 -16.10
CA PHE A 40 -7.23 2.01 -16.53
C PHE A 40 -7.46 0.78 -17.40
N GLN A 41 -8.61 0.10 -17.29
CA GLN A 41 -9.02 -0.90 -18.28
C GLN A 41 -9.18 -0.29 -19.68
N LYS A 42 -9.64 0.96 -19.77
CA LYS A 42 -9.81 1.69 -21.04
C LYS A 42 -8.54 2.40 -21.52
N ASN A 43 -7.62 2.70 -20.60
CA ASN A 43 -6.38 3.44 -20.87
C ASN A 43 -5.18 2.74 -20.19
N PRO A 44 -4.87 1.48 -20.56
CA PRO A 44 -3.84 0.69 -19.88
C PRO A 44 -2.44 1.31 -20.01
N GLU A 45 -2.18 2.10 -21.04
CA GLU A 45 -0.90 2.79 -21.28
C GLU A 45 -0.59 3.86 -20.22
N TYR A 46 -1.60 4.32 -19.49
CA TYR A 46 -1.47 5.32 -18.42
C TYR A 46 -1.20 4.72 -17.04
N LEU A 47 -1.10 3.39 -16.93
CA LEU A 47 -0.69 2.70 -15.72
C LEU A 47 0.58 1.91 -16.02
N LYS A 48 1.67 2.20 -15.31
CA LYS A 48 2.96 1.54 -15.54
C LYS A 48 3.65 1.21 -14.24
N LEU A 49 4.23 0.02 -14.19
CA LEU A 49 5.13 -0.45 -13.16
C LEU A 49 6.55 -0.45 -13.75
N HIS A 50 7.43 0.38 -13.23
CA HIS A 50 8.77 0.61 -13.78
C HIS A 50 9.82 -0.11 -12.93
N PRO A 51 10.59 -1.05 -13.50
CA PRO A 51 11.66 -1.71 -12.76
C PRO A 51 12.82 -0.73 -12.51
N MET A 52 13.42 -0.83 -11.32
CA MET A 52 14.64 -0.13 -10.95
C MET A 52 15.84 -1.08 -10.97
N GLU A 53 17.05 -0.52 -11.02
CA GLU A 53 18.31 -1.30 -11.09
C GLU A 53 18.52 -2.19 -9.86
N ASP A 54 17.99 -1.79 -8.70
CA ASP A 54 18.07 -2.51 -7.43
C ASP A 54 16.94 -3.54 -7.23
N GLY A 55 16.13 -3.79 -8.26
CA GLY A 55 15.04 -4.77 -8.24
C GLY A 55 13.72 -4.23 -7.66
N ARG A 56 13.68 -2.98 -7.18
CA ARG A 56 12.44 -2.33 -6.77
C ARG A 56 11.61 -1.88 -7.97
N TYR A 57 10.40 -1.43 -7.69
CA TYR A 57 9.52 -0.83 -8.70
C TYR A 57 8.99 0.50 -8.21
N PHE A 58 8.82 1.44 -9.13
CA PHE A 58 7.93 2.59 -8.89
C PHE A 58 6.72 2.53 -9.82
N LEU A 59 5.60 3.06 -9.35
CA LEU A 59 4.31 2.98 -10.01
C LEU A 59 3.92 4.38 -10.50
N THR A 60 3.49 4.49 -11.76
CA THR A 60 2.90 5.72 -12.30
C THR A 60 1.49 5.43 -12.80
N ALA A 61 0.55 6.29 -12.44
CA ALA A 61 -0.84 6.21 -12.86
C ALA A 61 -1.34 7.61 -13.28
N LEU A 62 -1.74 7.77 -14.54
CA LEU A 62 -2.22 9.05 -15.08
C LEU A 62 -3.71 8.98 -15.39
N VAL A 63 -4.49 9.84 -14.76
CA VAL A 63 -5.89 10.08 -15.14
C VAL A 63 -5.99 11.36 -15.94
N LYS A 64 -6.14 11.22 -17.25
CA LYS A 64 -6.25 12.30 -18.22
C LYS A 64 -7.72 12.57 -18.59
N LYS A 65 -8.10 13.85 -18.57
CA LYS A 65 -9.35 14.37 -19.12
C LYS A 65 -9.06 15.28 -20.31
N GLU A 66 -9.84 15.16 -21.38
CA GLU A 66 -9.68 16.01 -22.56
C GLU A 66 -9.78 17.51 -22.21
N LYS A 67 -9.01 18.34 -22.93
CA LYS A 67 -9.03 19.81 -22.83
C LYS A 67 -8.75 20.36 -21.43
N LYS A 68 -7.97 19.64 -20.61
CA LYS A 68 -7.42 20.12 -19.34
C LYS A 68 -5.91 20.27 -19.43
N SER A 69 -5.41 21.48 -19.16
CA SER A 69 -3.98 21.83 -19.13
C SER A 69 -3.37 21.71 -17.73
N ASN A 70 -4.16 21.91 -16.68
CA ASN A 70 -3.70 21.82 -15.30
C ASN A 70 -3.59 20.36 -14.87
N THR A 71 -2.48 20.02 -14.22
CA THR A 71 -2.20 18.68 -13.71
C THR A 71 -1.97 18.74 -12.21
N VAL A 72 -2.59 17.84 -11.46
CA VAL A 72 -2.31 17.62 -10.04
C VAL A 72 -1.36 16.44 -9.95
N LEU A 73 -0.22 16.63 -9.29
CA LEU A 73 0.74 15.56 -9.02
C LEU A 73 0.56 15.06 -7.59
N LEU A 74 0.34 13.76 -7.43
CA LEU A 74 0.33 13.08 -6.14
C LEU A 74 1.61 12.25 -6.05
N LEU A 75 2.45 12.57 -5.08
CA LEU A 75 3.67 11.84 -4.77
C LEU A 75 3.51 11.14 -3.43
N SER A 76 3.95 9.90 -3.36
CA SER A 76 3.86 9.05 -2.18
C SER A 76 4.95 7.99 -2.24
N HIS A 77 5.24 7.39 -1.09
CA HIS A 77 6.02 6.18 -0.96
C HIS A 77 5.14 5.12 -0.29
N PHE A 78 5.41 3.85 -0.54
CA PHE A 78 4.63 2.73 0.00
C PHE A 78 5.51 1.73 0.74
N ASP A 79 6.82 1.98 0.82
CA ASP A 79 7.73 1.27 1.69
C ASP A 79 7.62 1.77 3.13
N VAL A 80 7.94 0.90 4.08
CA VAL A 80 7.90 1.18 5.52
C VAL A 80 9.21 0.74 6.19
N VAL A 81 9.42 1.22 7.41
CA VAL A 81 10.49 0.73 8.28
C VAL A 81 10.16 -0.68 8.81
N ASP A 82 11.14 -1.32 9.45
CA ASP A 82 10.92 -2.62 10.08
C ASP A 82 9.97 -2.54 11.29
N THR A 83 9.57 -3.71 11.79
CA THR A 83 8.54 -3.87 12.83
C THR A 83 9.11 -4.16 14.21
N ALA A 84 10.40 -3.90 14.47
CA ALA A 84 11.04 -4.22 15.76
C ALA A 84 10.38 -3.52 16.95
N ASP A 85 9.87 -2.31 16.76
CA ASP A 85 9.23 -1.51 17.81
C ASP A 85 7.92 -2.12 18.34
N TYR A 86 7.33 -3.09 17.63
CA TYR A 86 6.18 -3.85 18.12
C TYR A 86 6.55 -4.84 19.23
N GLY A 87 7.83 -5.07 19.52
CA GLY A 87 8.29 -5.97 20.57
C GLY A 87 7.75 -7.40 20.37
N GLU A 88 7.05 -7.93 21.38
CA GLU A 88 6.43 -9.26 21.31
C GLU A 88 5.37 -9.38 20.19
N PHE A 89 4.77 -8.26 19.76
CA PHE A 89 3.72 -8.21 18.74
C PHE A 89 4.24 -8.07 17.31
N LYS A 90 5.56 -8.13 17.09
CA LYS A 90 6.19 -7.99 15.77
C LYS A 90 5.53 -8.83 14.67
N HIS A 91 5.19 -10.08 14.99
CA HIS A 91 4.57 -11.05 14.08
C HIS A 91 3.11 -10.72 13.68
N MET A 92 2.52 -9.69 14.29
CA MET A 92 1.17 -9.18 14.04
C MET A 92 1.17 -7.77 13.44
N ALA A 93 2.34 -7.13 13.24
CA ALA A 93 2.43 -5.72 12.86
C ALA A 93 1.63 -5.35 11.59
N CYS A 94 1.59 -6.25 10.60
CA CYS A 94 0.83 -6.09 9.35
C CYS A 94 -0.53 -6.82 9.35
N LYS A 95 -0.92 -7.48 10.45
CA LYS A 95 -2.18 -8.24 10.57
C LYS A 95 -3.22 -7.40 11.30
N VAL A 96 -3.75 -6.41 10.58
CA VAL A 96 -4.53 -5.31 11.16
C VAL A 96 -5.73 -5.80 12.01
N PRO A 97 -6.59 -6.73 11.54
CA PRO A 97 -7.69 -7.24 12.37
C PRO A 97 -7.20 -7.97 13.63
N GLU A 98 -6.23 -8.87 13.48
CA GLU A 98 -5.70 -9.70 14.57
C GLU A 98 -4.97 -8.86 15.62
N LEU A 99 -4.21 -7.86 15.18
CA LEU A 99 -3.57 -6.89 16.07
C LEU A 99 -4.61 -6.08 16.83
N MET A 100 -5.69 -5.63 16.17
CA MET A 100 -6.76 -4.92 16.86
C MET A 100 -7.44 -5.78 17.92
N ASP A 101 -7.75 -7.04 17.62
CA ASP A 101 -8.35 -7.97 18.59
C ASP A 101 -7.41 -8.18 19.79
N LEU A 102 -6.12 -8.42 19.52
CA LEU A 102 -5.09 -8.60 20.55
C LEU A 102 -4.94 -7.37 21.48
N LEU A 103 -4.94 -6.17 20.91
CA LEU A 103 -4.85 -4.92 21.69
C LEU A 103 -6.13 -4.63 22.48
N ASN A 104 -7.30 -5.04 21.97
CA ASN A 104 -8.56 -4.94 22.69
C ASN A 104 -8.63 -5.88 23.90
N ASP A 105 -8.02 -7.06 23.80
CA ASP A 105 -7.92 -8.02 24.91
C ASP A 105 -6.88 -7.57 25.95
N LYS A 106 -5.83 -6.85 25.51
CA LYS A 106 -4.74 -6.33 26.33
C LYS A 106 -4.84 -4.83 26.60
N LYS A 107 -6.04 -4.34 26.89
CA LYS A 107 -6.29 -2.90 27.11
C LYS A 107 -5.43 -2.31 28.23
N GLU A 108 -5.02 -3.11 29.21
CA GLU A 108 -4.13 -2.73 30.30
C GLU A 108 -2.71 -2.35 29.84
N LEU A 109 -2.29 -2.74 28.63
CA LEU A 109 -0.99 -2.39 28.06
C LEU A 109 -1.03 -1.09 27.26
N LEU A 110 -2.22 -0.55 26.97
CA LEU A 110 -2.36 0.68 26.19
C LEU A 110 -2.12 1.89 27.09
N PRO A 111 -1.44 2.94 26.58
CA PRO A 111 -1.35 4.21 27.29
C PRO A 111 -2.75 4.80 27.53
N GLU A 112 -2.91 5.53 28.64
CA GLU A 112 -4.13 6.31 28.94
C GLU A 112 -4.43 7.39 27.89
#